data_AF-A0A3D5KCX5-F1
#
_entry.id   AF-A0A3D5KCX5-F1
#
_cell.length_a   1.000
_cell.length_b   1.000
_cell.length_c   1.000
_cell.angle_alpha   90.00
_cell.angle_beta   90.00
_cell.angle_gamma   90.00
#
_symmetry.space_group_name_H-M   'P 1'
#
loop_
_entity.id
_entity.type
_entity.pdbx_description
1 polymer ?
#
loop_
_entity_poly.entity_id
_entity_poly.type
_entity_poly.pdbx_seq_one_letter_code
_entity_poly.pdbx_strand_id
1 'polypeptide(L)' 'MTVGRKVKQTLANLKGVESTLKVYSLQSSNNEEKAIYRSALNTTKQVIKDIENRVKKLEFEEPQYKCI' A
#
# COMPACT_ATOMS: atom_id res chain seq x y z
N MET A 1 -17.98 -7.96 8.37
CA MET A 1 -16.78 -7.27 7.85
C MET A 1 -17.21 -6.37 6.71
N THR A 2 -17.13 -5.05 6.86
CA THR A 2 -17.53 -4.16 5.76
C THR A 2 -16.49 -4.17 4.65
N VAL A 3 -16.90 -3.71 3.46
CA VAL A 3 -15.98 -3.53 2.33
C VAL A 3 -14.82 -2.61 2.72
N GLY A 4 -15.07 -1.55 3.51
CA GLY A 4 -14.03 -0.67 4.07
C GLY A 4 -12.97 -1.43 4.88
N ARG A 5 -13.37 -2.39 5.73
CA ARG A 5 -12.42 -3.20 6.52
C ARG A 5 -11.51 -4.07 5.64
N LYS A 6 -12.07 -4.67 4.57
CA LYS A 6 -11.27 -5.47 3.63
C LYS A 6 -10.26 -4.61 2.89
N VAL A 7 -10.66 -3.44 2.40
CA VAL A 7 -9.77 -2.52 1.67
C VAL A 7 -8.66 -1.99 2.59
N LYS A 8 -8.96 -1.66 3.86
CA LYS A 8 -7.95 -1.29 4.87
C LYS A 8 -6.95 -2.41 5.15
N GLN A 9 -7.41 -3.65 5.22
CA GLN A 9 -6.52 -4.81 5.40
C GLN A 9 -5.59 -4.99 4.20
N THR A 10 -6.12 -4.86 2.98
CA THR A 10 -5.29 -4.86 1.76
C THR A 10 -4.24 -3.76 1.79
N LEU A 11 -4.61 -2.54 2.20
CA LEU A 11 -3.69 -1.43 2.34
C LEU A 11 -2.55 -1.73 3.32
N ALA A 12 -2.87 -2.32 4.49
CA ALA A 12 -1.86 -2.71 5.47
C ALA A 12 -0.88 -3.76 4.90
N ASN A 13 -1.40 -4.75 4.18
CA ASN A 13 -0.56 -5.76 3.53
C ASN A 13 0.35 -5.14 2.47
N LEU A 14 -0.15 -4.21 1.64
CA LEU A 14 0.65 -3.52 0.63
C LEU A 14 1.79 -2.70 1.23
N LYS A 15 1.56 -2.00 2.35
CA LYS A 15 2.61 -1.27 3.08
C LYS A 15 3.67 -2.22 3.67
N GLY A 16 3.25 -3.41 4.09
CA GLY A 16 4.15 -4.49 4.48
C GLY A 16 5.05 -4.91 3.31
N VAL A 17 4.45 -5.19 2.14
CA VAL A 17 5.19 -5.56 0.92
C VAL A 17 6.15 -4.45 0.49
N GLU A 18 5.75 -3.18 0.52
CA GLU A 18 6.64 -2.04 0.24
C GLU A 18 7.87 -2.06 1.16
N SER A 19 7.67 -2.28 2.46
CA SER A 19 8.77 -2.35 3.42
C SER A 19 9.71 -3.52 3.13
N THR A 20 9.15 -4.70 2.81
CA THR A 20 9.94 -5.87 2.42
C THR A 20 10.76 -5.62 1.15
N LEU A 21 10.17 -5.02 0.12
CA LEU A 21 10.88 -4.65 -1.12
C LEU A 21 12.00 -3.63 -0.85
N LYS A 22 11.79 -2.70 0.09
CA LYS A 22 12.82 -1.76 0.52
C LYS A 22 13.99 -2.48 1.19
N VAL A 23 13.71 -3.45 2.05
CA VAL A 23 14.75 -4.29 2.68
C VAL A 23 15.54 -5.06 1.62
N TYR A 24 14.88 -5.69 0.65
CA TYR A 24 15.57 -6.39 -0.44
C TYR A 24 16.41 -5.47 -1.31
N SER A 25 15.93 -4.25 -1.59
CA SER A 25 16.72 -3.23 -2.29
C SER A 25 17.97 -2.82 -1.50
N LEU A 26 17.93 -2.84 -0.17
CA LEU A 26 19.06 -2.48 0.68
C LEU A 26 20.06 -3.65 0.82
N GLN A 27 19.56 -4.88 0.86
CA GLN A 27 20.38 -6.09 0.98
C GLN A 27 21.03 -6.51 -0.34
N SER A 28 20.43 -6.18 -1.48
CA SER A 28 21.02 -6.49 -2.78
C SER A 28 22.32 -5.71 -2.98
N SER A 29 23.37 -6.40 -3.42
CA SER A 29 24.65 -5.80 -3.82
C SER A 29 24.73 -5.52 -5.32
N ASN A 30 23.83 -6.10 -6.11
CA ASN A 30 23.80 -5.95 -7.56
C ASN A 30 23.03 -4.68 -7.96
N ASN A 31 23.64 -3.84 -8.79
CA ASN A 31 23.02 -2.60 -9.26
C ASN A 31 21.77 -2.84 -10.11
N GLU A 32 21.73 -3.95 -10.86
CA GLU A 32 20.58 -4.29 -11.70
C GLU A 32 19.37 -4.70 -10.85
N GLU A 33 19.58 -5.55 -9.85
CA GLU A 33 18.54 -5.91 -8.87
C GLU A 33 18.02 -4.70 -8.10
N LYS A 34 18.91 -3.78 -7.67
CA LYS A 34 18.50 -2.52 -7.05
C LYS A 34 17.59 -1.70 -7.95
N ALA A 35 17.87 -1.65 -9.25
CA ALA A 35 17.03 -0.93 -10.21
C ALA A 35 15.64 -1.57 -10.32
N ILE A 36 15.57 -2.91 -10.36
CA ILE A 36 14.31 -3.67 -10.37
C ILE A 36 13.51 -3.38 -9.10
N TYR A 37 14.12 -3.50 -7.92
CA TYR A 37 13.43 -3.22 -6.65
C TYR A 37 12.97 -1.77 -6.53
N ARG A 38 13.75 -0.81 -7.02
CA ARG A 38 13.35 0.62 -7.05
C ARG A 38 12.15 0.85 -7.95
N SER A 39 12.11 0.22 -9.12
CA SER A 39 10.96 0.29 -10.04
C SER A 39 9.70 -0.33 -9.42
N ALA A 40 9.86 -1.52 -8.81
CA ALA A 40 8.79 -2.20 -8.09
C ALA A 40 8.27 -1.34 -6.92
N LEU A 41 9.16 -0.73 -6.13
CA LEU A 41 8.79 0.19 -5.05
C LEU A 41 7.98 1.39 -5.55
N ASN A 42 8.38 1.98 -6.68
CA ASN A 42 7.64 3.11 -7.25
C ASN A 42 6.21 2.72 -7.65
N THR A 43 6.07 1.56 -8.29
CA THR A 43 4.77 1.01 -8.68
C THR A 43 3.92 0.72 -7.44
N THR A 44 4.48 0.04 -6.44
CA THR A 44 3.78 -0.27 -5.18
C THR A 44 3.32 1.00 -4.46
N LYS A 45 4.13 2.06 -4.44
CA LYS A 45 3.74 3.37 -3.86
C LYS A 45 2.54 4.00 -4.56
N GLN A 46 2.48 3.91 -5.89
CA GLN A 46 1.32 4.41 -6.64
C GLN A 46 0.06 3.62 -6.27
N VAL A 47 0.15 2.29 -6.24
CA VAL A 47 -0.97 1.42 -5.85
C VAL A 47 -1.42 1.72 -4.41
N ILE A 48 -0.49 1.87 -3.46
CA ILE A 48 -0.80 2.26 -2.07
C ILE A 48 -1.60 3.56 -2.05
N LYS A 49 -1.16 4.59 -2.79
CA LYS A 49 -1.84 5.88 -2.85
C LYS A 49 -3.26 5.77 -3.40
N ASP A 50 -3.46 4.95 -4.42
CA ASP A 50 -4.79 4.73 -5.01
C ASP A 50 -5.73 4.02 -4.04
N ILE A 51 -5.22 3.01 -3.32
CA ILE A 51 -5.99 2.31 -2.29
C ILE A 51 -6.28 3.24 -1.10
N GLU A 52 -5.35 4.09 -0.67
CA GLU A 52 -5.58 5.11 0.37
C GLU A 52 -6.71 6.07 -0.03
N ASN A 53 -6.71 6.53 -1.28
CA ASN A 53 -7.79 7.37 -1.80
C ASN A 53 -9.13 6.63 -1.81
N ARG A 54 -9.14 5.33 -2.15
CA ARG A 54 -10.36 4.52 -2.10
C ARG A 54 -10.85 4.31 -0.67
N VAL A 55 -9.96 4.05 0.29
CA VAL A 55 -10.29 3.95 1.72
C VAL A 55 -10.95 5.24 2.19
N LYS A 56 -10.36 6.41 1.91
CA LYS A 56 -10.93 7.70 2.29
C LYS A 56 -12.35 7.89 1.75
N LYS A 57 -12.59 7.60 0.46
CA LYS A 57 -13.94 7.67 -0.12
C LYS A 57 -14.92 6.75 0.59
N LEU A 58 -14.51 5.52 0.90
CA LEU A 58 -15.34 4.56 1.63
C LEU A 58 -15.64 5.03 3.06
N GLU A 59 -14.69 5.68 3.74
CA GLU A 59 -14.91 6.28 5.07
C GLU A 59 -15.97 7.39 5.03
N PHE A 60 -16.03 8.19 3.96
CA PHE A 60 -17.10 9.19 3.80
C PHE A 60 -18.47 8.59 3.45
N GLU A 61 -18.49 7.43 2.79
CA GLU A 61 -19.71 6.75 2.37
C GLU A 61 -20.31 5.88 3.48
N GLU A 62 -19.51 5.37 4.42
CA GLU A 62 -20.00 4.49 5.48
C GLU A 62 -20.63 5.29 6.66
N PRO A 63 -21.89 5.01 7.06
CA PRO A 63 -22.58 5.74 8.12
C PRO A 63 -21.91 5.62 9.49
N GLN A 64 -21.12 4.57 9.69
CA GLN A 64 -20.31 4.35 10.90
C GLN A 64 -19.21 5.41 11.13
N TYR A 65 -18.87 6.21 10.12
CA TYR A 65 -17.97 7.37 10.23
C TYR A 65 -18.70 8.73 10.22
N LYS A 66 -20.00 8.74 9.90
CA LYS A 66 -20.84 9.95 9.94
C LYS A 66 -21.35 10.31 11.34
N CYS A 67 -21.22 9.41 12.31
CA CYS A 67 -21.76 9.59 13.66
C CYS A 67 -20.69 9.95 14.73
N ILE A 68 -19.59 10.61 14.33
CA ILE A 68 -18.68 11.31 15.25
C ILE A 68 -18.73 12.80 14.94
#